data_AF-A0A7H1AHE7-F1
#
_entry.id   AF-A0A7H1AHE7-F1
#
_cell.length_a   1.000
_cell.length_b   1.000
_cell.length_c   1.000
_cell.angle_alpha   90.00
_cell.angle_beta   90.00
_cell.angle_gamma   90.00
#
_symmetry.space_group_name_H-M   'P 1'
#
loop_
_entity.id
_entity.type
_entity.pdbx_description
1 polymer ?
#
loop_
_entity_poly.entity_id
_entity_poly.type
_entity_poly.pdbx_seq_one_letter_code
_entity_poly.pdbx_strand_id
1 'polypeptide(L)'
;MKSSEFVSALELYVLDTAVEDTMSTLRAPPGRRVDEGAAHRSRWFNSLSTDDADLVRQVAHDSAHAAVFGLLAVLDGVRVIDDEKGVFELYYTGSKRSLLNPPDVDLHDLLKRGA
;
A
#
# COMPACT_ATOMS: atom_id res chain seq x y z
N MET A 1 -13.86 -14.18 -4.84
CA MET A 1 -12.50 -13.92 -4.36
C MET A 1 -12.37 -14.43 -2.94
N LYS A 2 -11.28 -15.12 -2.61
CA LYS A 2 -10.92 -15.54 -1.25
C LYS A 2 -9.91 -14.56 -0.63
N SER A 3 -9.72 -14.63 0.69
CA SER A 3 -8.83 -13.75 1.46
C SER A 3 -7.42 -13.64 0.90
N SER A 4 -6.77 -14.77 0.57
CA SER A 4 -5.43 -14.77 -0.01
C SER A 4 -5.35 -14.13 -1.39
N GLU A 5 -6.35 -14.36 -2.24
CA GLU A 5 -6.43 -13.73 -3.57
C GLU A 5 -6.60 -12.22 -3.45
N PHE A 6 -7.38 -11.77 -2.46
CA PHE A 6 -7.56 -10.36 -2.16
C PHE A 6 -6.25 -9.71 -1.71
N VAL A 7 -5.54 -10.31 -0.76
CA VAL A 7 -4.27 -9.76 -0.25
C VAL A 7 -3.20 -9.74 -1.34
N SER A 8 -3.07 -10.79 -2.15
CA SER A 8 -2.16 -10.76 -3.31
C SER A 8 -2.55 -9.69 -4.35
N ALA A 9 -3.84 -9.40 -4.51
CA ALA A 9 -4.27 -8.29 -5.37
C ALA A 9 -3.92 -6.93 -4.76
N LEU A 10 -3.94 -6.77 -3.42
CA LEU A 10 -3.48 -5.54 -2.77
C LEU A 10 -1.97 -5.34 -2.93
N GLU A 11 -1.16 -6.40 -2.83
CA GLU A 11 0.28 -6.33 -3.10
C GLU A 11 0.52 -5.76 -4.51
N LEU A 12 -0.08 -6.38 -5.53
CA LEU A 12 0.17 -6.01 -6.93
C LEU A 12 -0.45 -4.65 -7.31
N TYR A 13 -1.71 -4.42 -6.95
CA TYR A 13 -2.46 -3.28 -7.50
C TYR A 13 -2.50 -2.06 -6.59
N VAL A 14 -2.17 -2.21 -5.31
CA VAL A 14 -2.19 -1.09 -4.35
C VAL A 14 -0.77 -0.77 -3.90
N LEU A 15 -0.03 -1.75 -3.38
CA LEU A 15 1.31 -1.54 -2.85
C LEU A 15 2.30 -1.22 -3.97
N ASP A 16 2.49 -2.13 -4.93
CA ASP A 16 3.47 -1.95 -6.01
C ASP A 16 3.16 -0.72 -6.86
N THR A 17 1.86 -0.51 -7.17
CA THR A 17 1.41 0.69 -7.88
C THR A 17 1.74 1.97 -7.12
N ALA A 18 1.49 2.03 -5.80
CA ALA A 18 1.79 3.23 -5.01
C ALA A 18 3.30 3.54 -4.99
N VAL A 19 4.15 2.51 -4.93
CA VAL A 19 5.60 2.66 -5.02
C VAL A 19 5.97 3.19 -6.41
N GLU A 20 5.55 2.54 -7.48
CA GLU A 20 5.94 2.95 -8.83
C GLU A 20 5.40 4.34 -9.19
N ASP A 21 4.18 4.69 -8.80
CA ASP A 21 3.62 6.03 -9.01
C ASP A 21 4.42 7.10 -8.25
N THR A 22 4.87 6.79 -7.04
CA THR A 22 5.75 7.67 -6.26
C THR A 22 7.09 7.85 -6.97
N MET A 23 7.72 6.76 -7.41
CA MET A 23 8.99 6.80 -8.13
C MET A 23 8.87 7.53 -9.46
N SER A 24 7.81 7.28 -10.22
CA SER A 24 7.49 7.95 -11.48
C SER A 24 7.30 9.45 -11.27
N THR A 25 6.55 9.85 -10.24
CA THR A 25 6.37 11.27 -9.88
C THR A 25 7.67 11.94 -9.48
N LEU A 26 8.57 11.24 -8.78
CA LEU A 26 9.90 11.75 -8.45
C LEU A 26 10.78 11.89 -9.71
N ARG A 27 10.72 10.96 -10.65
CA ARG A 27 11.46 11.05 -11.92
C ARG A 27 10.94 12.19 -12.79
N ALA A 28 9.63 12.26 -12.98
CA ALA A 28 8.96 13.20 -13.87
C ALA A 28 7.57 13.58 -13.30
N PRO A 29 7.48 14.64 -12.48
CA PRO A 29 6.21 15.03 -11.88
C PRO A 29 5.20 15.45 -12.97
N PRO A 30 3.94 15.01 -12.90
CA PRO A 30 2.96 15.25 -13.95
C PRO A 30 2.51 16.71 -14.00
N GLY A 31 2.11 17.16 -15.21
CA GLY A 31 1.42 18.44 -15.43
C GLY A 31 2.24 19.49 -16.17
N ARG A 32 1.53 20.44 -16.80
CA ARG A 32 2.14 21.53 -17.60
C ARG A 32 2.84 22.60 -16.75
N ARG A 33 2.38 22.78 -15.50
CA ARG A 33 2.97 23.71 -14.52
C ARG A 33 3.11 22.96 -13.20
N VAL A 34 4.25 22.30 -13.06
CA VAL A 34 4.60 21.51 -11.87
C VAL A 34 4.76 22.45 -10.68
N ASP A 35 4.21 22.06 -9.53
CA ASP A 35 4.40 22.76 -8.24
C ASP A 35 5.90 22.85 -7.88
N GLU A 36 6.34 23.95 -7.26
CA GLU A 36 7.76 24.18 -6.98
C GLU A 36 8.35 23.09 -6.06
N GLY A 37 7.58 22.63 -5.07
CA GLY A 37 8.00 21.56 -4.16
C GLY A 37 8.17 20.23 -4.89
N ALA A 38 7.24 19.88 -5.78
CA ALA A 38 7.34 18.69 -6.61
C ALA A 38 8.54 18.77 -7.57
N ALA A 39 8.76 19.92 -8.21
CA ALA A 39 9.91 20.13 -9.10
C ALA A 39 11.24 20.07 -8.34
N HIS A 40 11.30 20.58 -7.11
CA HIS A 40 12.49 20.48 -6.26
C HIS A 40 12.81 19.03 -5.88
N ARG A 41 11.83 18.27 -5.38
CA ARG A 41 12.02 16.84 -5.06
C ARG A 41 12.46 16.04 -6.29
N SER A 42 11.90 16.35 -7.45
CA SER A 42 12.27 15.69 -8.70
C SER A 42 13.71 15.98 -9.10
N ARG A 43 14.16 17.24 -9.04
CA ARG A 43 15.57 17.57 -9.32
C ARG A 43 16.53 16.89 -8.35
N TRP A 44 16.19 16.86 -7.06
CA TRP A 44 16.99 16.16 -6.05
C TRP A 44 17.06 14.66 -6.35
N PHE A 45 15.92 14.01 -6.58
CA PHE A 45 15.86 12.58 -6.86
C PHE A 45 16.68 12.20 -8.10
N ASN A 46 16.57 12.99 -9.18
CA ASN A 46 17.34 12.78 -10.40
C ASN A 46 18.84 13.09 -10.25
N SER A 47 19.29 13.68 -9.13
CA SER A 47 20.71 13.87 -8.82
C SER A 47 21.32 12.74 -7.99
N LEU A 48 20.51 11.81 -7.50
CA LEU A 48 20.96 10.69 -6.69
C LEU A 48 21.76 9.67 -7.52
N SER A 49 22.62 8.92 -6.85
CA SER A 49 23.19 7.69 -7.41
C SER A 49 22.09 6.62 -7.58
N THR A 50 22.36 5.58 -8.36
CA THR A 50 21.42 4.44 -8.47
C THR A 50 21.15 3.81 -7.11
N ASP A 51 22.20 3.62 -6.30
CA ASP A 51 22.08 3.01 -4.97
C ASP A 51 21.21 3.87 -4.03
N ASP A 52 21.41 5.19 -4.03
CA ASP A 52 20.59 6.12 -3.23
C ASP A 52 19.14 6.18 -3.73
N ALA A 53 18.94 6.15 -5.05
CA ALA A 53 17.60 6.10 -5.64
C ALA A 53 16.87 4.79 -5.30
N ASP A 54 17.60 3.68 -5.20
CA ASP A 54 17.07 2.39 -4.77
C ASP A 54 16.72 2.39 -3.28
N LEU A 55 17.50 3.07 -2.42
CA LEU A 55 17.12 3.30 -1.02
C LEU A 55 15.82 4.10 -0.90
N VAL A 56 15.63 5.15 -1.72
CA VAL A 56 14.35 5.89 -1.75
C VAL A 56 13.19 4.98 -2.15
N ARG A 57 13.38 4.07 -3.12
CA ARG A 57 12.37 3.09 -3.50
C ARG A 57 12.04 2.15 -2.34
N GLN A 58 13.04 1.66 -1.62
CA GLN A 58 12.82 0.79 -0.45
C GLN A 58 12.03 1.52 0.64
N VAL A 59 12.35 2.79 0.93
CA VAL A 59 11.58 3.60 1.88
C VAL A 59 10.12 3.80 1.42
N ALA A 60 9.91 4.06 0.13
CA ALA A 60 8.55 4.18 -0.42
C ALA A 60 7.78 2.85 -0.29
N HIS A 61 8.43 1.72 -0.56
CA HIS A 61 7.88 0.39 -0.37
C HIS A 61 7.52 0.11 1.10
N ASP A 62 8.43 0.38 2.03
CA ASP A 62 8.19 0.20 3.47
C ASP A 62 7.02 1.04 3.96
N SER A 63 6.92 2.29 3.49
CA SER A 63 5.80 3.17 3.83
C SER A 63 4.47 2.64 3.26
N ALA A 64 4.45 2.19 2.01
CA ALA A 64 3.25 1.63 1.38
C ALA A 64 2.82 0.33 2.07
N HIS A 65 3.76 -0.57 2.32
CA HIS A 65 3.54 -1.82 3.03
C HIS A 65 3.00 -1.58 4.44
N ALA A 66 3.61 -0.67 5.21
CA ALA A 66 3.15 -0.35 6.56
C ALA A 66 1.72 0.22 6.60
N ALA A 67 1.35 1.02 5.58
CA ALA A 67 -0.01 1.54 5.46
C ALA A 67 -1.03 0.44 5.14
N VAL A 68 -0.75 -0.42 4.15
CA VAL A 68 -1.62 -1.54 3.77
C VAL A 68 -1.74 -2.53 4.93
N PHE A 69 -0.63 -2.94 5.53
CA PHE A 69 -0.60 -3.81 6.71
C PHE A 69 -1.43 -3.22 7.84
N GLY A 70 -1.24 -1.92 8.12
CA GLY A 70 -1.96 -1.22 9.17
C GLY A 70 -3.47 -1.20 8.95
N LEU A 71 -3.94 -1.06 7.70
CA LEU A 71 -5.35 -1.14 7.35
C LEU A 71 -5.88 -2.58 7.52
N LEU A 72 -5.14 -3.59 7.05
CA LEU A 72 -5.53 -4.99 7.22
C LEU A 72 -5.64 -5.36 8.71
N ALA A 73 -4.69 -4.91 9.54
CA ALA A 73 -4.72 -5.09 10.99
C ALA A 73 -5.96 -4.46 11.66
N VAL A 74 -6.52 -3.38 11.10
CA VAL A 74 -7.81 -2.83 11.55
C VAL A 74 -8.95 -3.75 11.16
N LEU A 75 -8.97 -4.25 9.91
CA LEU A 75 -10.01 -5.16 9.43
C LEU A 75 -10.00 -6.50 10.18
N ASP A 76 -8.83 -6.95 10.63
CA ASP A 76 -8.67 -8.17 11.43
C ASP A 76 -9.03 -7.95 12.91
N GLY A 77 -9.29 -6.70 13.32
CA GLY A 77 -9.64 -6.35 14.70
C GLY A 77 -8.47 -6.33 15.68
N VAL A 78 -7.24 -6.59 15.23
CA VAL A 78 -6.03 -6.52 16.07
C VAL A 78 -5.54 -5.08 16.30
N ARG A 79 -5.99 -4.13 15.47
CA ARG A 79 -5.79 -2.69 15.66
C ARG A 79 -7.14 -2.00 15.83
N VAL A 80 -7.48 -1.67 17.07
CA VAL A 80 -8.71 -0.95 17.43
C VAL A 80 -8.61 0.52 17.02
N ILE A 81 -9.64 1.04 16.34
CA ILE A 81 -9.73 2.45 15.90
C ILE A 81 -11.04 3.14 16.31
N ASP A 82 -11.83 2.49 17.16
CA ASP A 82 -13.08 3.00 17.70
C ASP A 82 -13.20 2.64 19.19
N ASP A 83 -14.04 3.39 19.93
CA ASP A 83 -14.21 3.19 21.37
C ASP A 83 -15.02 1.93 21.72
N GLU A 84 -15.83 1.43 20.78
CA GLU A 84 -16.71 0.27 20.97
C GLU A 84 -15.97 -1.07 20.80
N LYS A 85 -14.76 -1.03 20.24
CA LYS A 85 -14.00 -2.21 19.78
C LYS A 85 -14.83 -3.04 18.81
N GLY A 86 -15.46 -2.35 17.86
CA GLY A 86 -16.27 -2.97 16.82
C GLY A 86 -15.46 -3.89 15.91
N VAL A 87 -16.17 -4.69 15.10
CA VAL A 87 -15.57 -5.55 14.07
C VAL A 87 -16.00 -5.01 12.71
N PHE A 88 -15.04 -4.77 11.83
CA PHE A 88 -15.32 -4.45 10.43
C PHE A 88 -15.49 -5.73 9.63
N GLU A 89 -16.47 -5.78 8.74
CA GLU A 89 -16.65 -6.92 7.82
C GLU A 89 -16.45 -6.46 6.37
N LEU A 90 -15.48 -7.07 5.69
CA LEU A 90 -15.18 -6.82 4.29
C LEU A 90 -15.74 -7.94 3.43
N TYR A 91 -16.74 -7.62 2.61
CA TYR A 91 -17.31 -8.58 1.68
C TYR A 91 -16.90 -8.29 0.23
N TYR A 92 -16.47 -9.32 -0.48
CA TYR A 92 -16.44 -9.32 -1.93
C TYR A 92 -17.82 -9.67 -2.48
N THR A 93 -18.40 -8.80 -3.30
CA THR A 93 -19.69 -9.03 -3.97
C THR A 93 -19.47 -9.21 -5.47
N GLY A 94 -19.24 -10.46 -5.89
CA GLY A 94 -19.21 -10.87 -7.30
C GLY A 94 -20.42 -11.72 -7.67
N SER A 95 -20.21 -12.76 -8.48
CA SER A 95 -21.25 -13.78 -8.74
C SER A 95 -21.69 -14.53 -7.48
N LYS A 96 -20.82 -14.59 -6.47
CA LYS A 96 -21.13 -14.99 -5.10
C LYS A 96 -20.56 -13.97 -4.13
N ARG A 97 -21.26 -13.76 -3.02
CA ARG A 97 -20.78 -12.97 -1.89
C ARG A 97 -19.86 -13.83 -1.02
N SER A 98 -18.69 -13.30 -0.66
CA SER A 98 -17.75 -13.93 0.28
C SER A 98 -17.23 -12.92 1.28
N LEU A 99 -17.17 -13.31 2.56
CA LEU A 99 -16.47 -12.55 3.59
C LEU A 99 -14.96 -12.75 3.39
N LEU A 100 -14.22 -11.65 3.31
CA LEU A 100 -12.78 -11.66 3.04
C LEU A 100 -11.94 -11.67 4.31
N ASN A 101 -12.42 -11.11 5.42
CA ASN A 101 -11.79 -11.15 6.74
C ASN A 101 -12.62 -11.99 7.73
N PRO A 102 -12.80 -13.30 7.50
CA PRO A 102 -13.48 -14.14 8.48
C PRO A 102 -12.63 -14.24 9.77
N PRO A 103 -13.24 -14.51 10.94
CA PRO A 103 -12.55 -14.48 12.24
C PRO A 103 -11.36 -15.47 12.39
N ASP A 104 -11.22 -16.44 11.50
CA ASP A 104 -10.16 -17.44 11.48
C ASP A 104 -9.01 -17.10 10.52
N VAL A 105 -9.05 -15.92 9.87
CA VAL A 105 -8.04 -15.48 8.91
C VAL A 105 -7.60 -14.06 9.23
N ASP A 106 -6.33 -13.92 9.57
CA ASP A 106 -5.65 -12.63 9.72
C ASP A 106 -5.13 -12.16 8.34
N LEU A 107 -5.82 -11.19 7.72
CA LEU A 107 -5.41 -10.64 6.44
C LEU A 107 -4.02 -10.01 6.48
N HIS A 108 -3.66 -9.35 7.58
CA HIS A 108 -2.35 -8.71 7.74
C HIS A 108 -1.19 -9.72 7.71
N ASP A 109 -1.40 -10.94 8.19
CA ASP A 109 -0.40 -12.02 8.15
C ASP A 109 -0.25 -12.63 6.74
N LEU A 110 -1.28 -12.50 5.89
CA LEU A 110 -1.19 -12.91 4.49
C LEU A 110 -0.36 -11.93 3.64
N LEU A 111 -0.18 -10.69 4.11
CA LEU A 111 0.59 -9.67 3.40
C LEU A 111 2.09 -9.93 3.61
N LYS A 112 2.80 -10.32 2.56
CA LYS A 112 4.23 -10.61 2.65
C LYS A 112 5.01 -9.30 2.57
N ARG A 113 6.06 -9.19 3.38
CA ARG A 113 7.11 -8.21 3.08
C ARG A 113 7.77 -8.64 1.77
N GLY A 114 7.67 -7.81 0.74
CA GLY A 114 8.51 -7.93 -0.45
C GLY A 114 9.97 -8.07 -0.03
N ALA A 115 10.68 -9.03 -0.64
CA ALA A 115 12.10 -9.25 -0.41
C ALA A 115 12.94 -8.13 -1.05
#